data_AF-A0A258BIH4-F1
#
_entry.id   AF-A0A258BIH4-F1
#
_cell.length_a   1.000
_cell.length_b   1.000
_cell.length_c   1.000
_cell.angle_alpha   90.00
_cell.angle_beta   90.00
_cell.angle_gamma   90.00
#
_symmetry.space_group_name_H-M   'P 1'
#
loop_
_entity.id
_entity.type
_entity.pdbx_description
1 polymer ?
#
loop_
_entity_poly.entity_id
_entity_poly.type
_entity_poly.pdbx_seq_one_letter_code
_entity_poly.pdbx_strand_id
1 'polypeptide(L)'
;LPGVTAPDVLALGTEDYEGGDPAVFNMAVMGLRLAQRANGVSKLHGAEVMATDLRASMSLVIAGLAAEGETQVHRLYHLDRGYERLEEKFALLGADVERVGGD
;
A
#
# COMPACT_ATOMS: atom_id res chain seq x y z
N LEU A 1 3.18 -7.08 21.60
CA LEU A 1 3.81 -6.18 22.60
C LEU A 1 2.88 -6.13 23.80
N PRO A 2 3.37 -6.21 25.05
CA PRO A 2 2.48 -6.07 26.21
C PRO A 2 1.63 -4.79 26.07
N GLY A 3 0.31 -4.93 26.14
CA GLY A 3 -0.63 -3.80 26.03
C GLY A 3 -0.99 -3.34 24.61
N VAL A 4 -0.46 -3.95 23.54
CA VAL A 4 -0.86 -3.63 22.16
C VAL A 4 -1.75 -4.73 21.61
N THR A 5 -2.97 -4.39 21.22
CA THR A 5 -3.97 -5.30 20.66
C THR A 5 -3.91 -5.33 19.12
N ALA A 6 -4.53 -6.34 18.50
CA ALA A 6 -4.64 -6.40 17.04
C ALA A 6 -5.41 -5.19 16.45
N PRO A 7 -6.53 -4.74 17.06
CA PRO A 7 -7.18 -3.48 16.67
C PRO A 7 -6.24 -2.26 16.69
N ASP A 8 -5.39 -2.12 17.72
CA ASP A 8 -4.46 -0.98 17.80
C ASP A 8 -3.46 -0.98 16.63
N VAL A 9 -3.02 -2.16 16.18
CA VAL A 9 -2.12 -2.28 15.03
C VAL A 9 -2.85 -2.01 13.72
N LEU A 10 -4.08 -2.53 13.57
CA LEU A 10 -4.89 -2.29 12.38
C LEU A 10 -5.23 -0.80 12.22
N ALA A 11 -5.49 -0.11 13.32
CA ALA A 11 -5.74 1.33 13.37
C ALA A 11 -4.59 2.18 12.80
N LEU A 12 -3.36 1.65 12.74
CA LEU A 12 -2.22 2.38 12.15
C LEU A 12 -2.26 2.44 10.62
N GLY A 13 -3.02 1.56 9.97
CA GLY A 13 -3.12 1.49 8.52
C GLY A 13 -4.49 1.87 7.97
N THR A 14 -5.34 2.47 8.81
CA THR A 14 -6.68 2.92 8.40
C THR A 14 -6.60 4.15 7.53
N GLU A 15 -7.55 4.28 6.62
CA GLU A 15 -7.73 5.49 5.83
C GLU A 15 -8.36 6.60 6.68
N ASP A 16 -7.52 7.38 7.35
CA ASP A 16 -7.90 8.41 8.32
C ASP A 16 -8.08 9.82 7.73
N TYR A 17 -8.23 9.90 6.40
CA TYR A 17 -8.38 11.15 5.67
C TYR A 17 -9.83 11.44 5.26
N GLU A 18 -10.10 12.66 4.80
CA GLU A 18 -11.43 13.06 4.33
C GLU A 18 -11.89 12.21 3.14
N GLY A 19 -12.97 11.45 3.33
CA GLY A 19 -13.51 10.53 2.34
C GLY A 19 -12.88 9.13 2.31
N GLY A 20 -11.93 8.84 3.21
CA GLY A 20 -11.39 7.48 3.41
C GLY A 20 -12.33 6.59 4.23
N ASP A 21 -12.13 5.27 4.13
CA ASP A 21 -12.85 4.30 4.97
C ASP A 21 -11.95 3.78 6.11
N PRO A 22 -12.22 4.16 7.38
CA PRO A 22 -11.41 3.71 8.51
C PRO A 22 -11.52 2.20 8.79
N ALA A 23 -12.45 1.48 8.15
CA ALA A 23 -12.51 0.03 8.21
C ALA A 23 -11.58 -0.66 7.19
N VAL A 24 -11.03 0.09 6.23
CA VAL A 24 -10.16 -0.42 5.19
C VAL A 24 -8.70 -0.46 5.66
N PHE A 25 -8.07 -1.60 5.41
CA PHE A 25 -6.64 -1.79 5.51
C PHE A 25 -6.12 -2.25 4.15
N ASN A 26 -5.39 -1.38 3.45
CA ASN A 26 -5.02 -1.57 2.04
C ASN A 26 -4.37 -2.93 1.74
N MET A 27 -3.47 -3.40 2.60
CA MET A 27 -2.84 -4.70 2.38
C MET A 27 -3.83 -5.87 2.51
N ALA A 28 -4.88 -5.74 3.33
CA ALA A 28 -5.93 -6.75 3.43
C ALA A 28 -6.81 -6.77 2.17
N VAL A 29 -7.04 -5.62 1.53
CA VAL A 29 -7.70 -5.52 0.21
C VAL A 29 -6.91 -6.31 -0.83
N MET A 30 -5.58 -6.23 -0.81
CA MET A 30 -4.69 -7.00 -1.69
C MET A 30 -4.56 -8.48 -1.30
N GLY A 31 -5.20 -8.91 -0.21
CA GLY A 31 -5.29 -10.31 0.24
C GLY A 31 -4.41 -10.68 1.42
N LEU A 32 -3.64 -9.77 2.02
CA LEU A 32 -2.86 -10.04 3.23
C LEU A 32 -3.78 -10.44 4.39
N ARG A 33 -3.36 -11.45 5.17
CA ARG A 33 -4.10 -11.90 6.36
C ARG A 33 -3.37 -11.52 7.64
N LEU A 34 -4.04 -10.75 8.47
CA LEU A 34 -3.58 -10.40 9.82
C LEU A 34 -4.39 -11.19 10.86
N ALA A 35 -3.67 -11.85 11.76
CA ALA A 35 -4.22 -12.46 12.98
C ALA A 35 -3.29 -12.12 14.14
N GLN A 36 -2.85 -13.08 14.96
CA GLN A 36 -1.78 -12.83 15.93
C GLN A 36 -0.42 -12.47 15.28
N ARG A 37 -0.26 -12.78 13.99
CA ARG A 37 0.94 -12.50 13.18
C ARG A 37 0.50 -12.07 11.79
N ALA A 38 1.41 -11.46 11.04
CA ALA A 38 1.27 -11.34 9.59
C ALA A 38 1.47 -12.73 8.97
N ASN A 39 0.40 -13.25 8.36
CA ASN A 39 0.45 -14.53 7.68
C ASN A 39 0.69 -14.29 6.19
N GLY A 40 1.80 -14.83 5.69
CA GLY A 40 2.05 -14.86 4.25
C GLY A 40 0.90 -15.54 3.51
N VAL A 41 0.60 -15.04 2.33
CA VAL A 41 -0.39 -15.62 1.41
C VAL A 41 0.29 -16.15 0.17
N SER A 42 -0.35 -17.08 -0.54
CA SER A 42 0.22 -17.65 -1.76
C SER A 42 0.51 -16.57 -2.80
N LYS A 43 -0.42 -15.62 -2.95
CA LYS A 43 -0.33 -14.50 -3.90
C LYS A 43 -1.11 -13.30 -3.36
N LEU A 44 -0.60 -12.11 -3.64
CA LEU A 44 -1.37 -10.88 -3.54
C LEU A 44 -2.11 -10.67 -4.86
N HIS A 45 -3.23 -9.95 -4.82
CA HIS A 45 -3.98 -9.57 -6.02
C HIS A 45 -3.97 -8.05 -6.16
N GLY A 46 -3.87 -7.60 -7.40
CA GLY A 46 -3.98 -6.22 -7.78
C GLY A 46 -5.31 -5.63 -7.34
N ALA A 47 -5.28 -4.40 -6.85
CA ALA A 47 -6.43 -3.70 -6.32
C ALA A 47 -6.20 -2.18 -6.37
N GLU A 48 -7.28 -1.43 -6.24
CA GLU A 48 -7.24 0.00 -5.96
C GLU A 48 -6.91 0.20 -4.47
N VAL A 49 -5.86 0.96 -4.17
CA VAL A 49 -5.37 1.19 -2.80
C VAL A 49 -4.97 2.64 -2.57
N MET A 50 -5.11 3.10 -1.34
CA MET A 50 -4.92 4.49 -0.96
C MET A 50 -3.66 4.65 -0.10
N ALA A 51 -2.71 5.47 -0.54
CA ALA A 51 -1.57 5.81 0.28
C ALA A 51 -1.99 6.64 1.51
N THR A 52 -1.55 6.22 2.70
CA THR A 52 -1.83 6.88 3.99
C THR A 52 -0.63 7.66 4.54
N ASP A 53 0.59 7.21 4.24
CA ASP A 53 1.84 7.87 4.62
C ASP A 53 2.99 7.47 3.68
N LEU A 54 4.17 8.10 3.87
CA LEU A 54 5.36 7.90 3.03
C LEU A 54 5.86 6.44 3.01
N ARG A 55 5.80 5.74 4.15
CA ARG A 55 6.30 4.36 4.26
C ARG A 55 5.25 3.36 3.82
N ALA A 56 3.98 3.60 4.18
CA ALA A 56 2.88 2.77 3.71
C ALA A 56 2.77 2.83 2.17
N SER A 57 2.90 4.02 1.57
CA SER A 57 2.82 4.19 0.11
C SER A 57 3.89 3.38 -0.63
N MET A 58 5.16 3.45 -0.20
CA MET A 58 6.24 2.64 -0.77
C MET A 58 5.96 1.14 -0.62
N SER A 59 5.42 0.73 0.54
CA SER A 59 5.07 -0.66 0.80
C SER A 59 3.98 -1.16 -0.16
N LEU A 60 2.98 -0.32 -0.46
CA LEU A 60 1.92 -0.63 -1.44
C LEU A 60 2.47 -0.74 -2.86
N VAL A 61 3.40 0.13 -3.26
CA VAL A 61 4.06 0.02 -4.58
C VAL A 61 4.78 -1.32 -4.71
N ILE A 62 5.58 -1.69 -3.71
CA ILE A 62 6.29 -2.98 -3.72
C ILE A 62 5.29 -4.16 -3.71
N ALA A 63 4.22 -4.05 -2.93
CA ALA A 63 3.18 -5.06 -2.89
C ALA A 63 2.48 -5.22 -4.26
N GLY A 64 2.22 -4.12 -4.95
CA GLY A 64 1.61 -4.12 -6.29
C GLY A 64 2.52 -4.78 -7.33
N LEU A 65 3.82 -4.48 -7.31
CA LEU A 65 4.80 -5.14 -8.18
C LEU A 65 4.89 -6.66 -7.98
N ALA A 66 4.52 -7.16 -6.80
CA ALA A 66 4.48 -8.59 -6.47
C ALA A 66 3.08 -9.23 -6.62
N ALA A 67 2.05 -8.43 -6.89
CA ALA A 67 0.67 -8.89 -6.96
C ALA A 67 0.33 -9.43 -8.36
N GLU A 68 -0.68 -10.29 -8.43
CA GLU A 68 -1.27 -10.70 -9.70
C GLU A 68 -2.30 -9.70 -10.19
N GLY A 69 -2.19 -9.28 -11.45
CA GLY A 69 -3.06 -8.28 -12.03
C GLY A 69 -2.50 -6.87 -11.84
N GLU A 70 -3.38 -5.88 -11.81
CA GLU A 70 -3.01 -4.46 -11.80
C GLU A 70 -3.33 -3.84 -10.44
N THR A 71 -2.37 -3.11 -9.87
CA THR A 71 -2.56 -2.31 -8.65
C THR A 71 -2.53 -0.83 -9.00
N GLN A 72 -3.58 -0.10 -8.62
CA GLN A 72 -3.62 1.35 -8.72
C GLN A 72 -3.43 1.95 -7.33
N VAL A 73 -2.36 2.75 -7.17
CA VAL A 73 -2.03 3.40 -5.90
C VAL A 73 -2.36 4.89 -5.98
N HIS A 74 -3.32 5.33 -5.18
CA HIS A 74 -3.76 6.72 -5.14
C HIS A 74 -3.08 7.50 -4.00
N ARG A 75 -3.27 8.83 -4.00
CA ARG A 75 -2.75 9.76 -2.98
C ARG A 75 -1.22 9.74 -2.85
N LEU A 76 -0.54 9.61 -4.00
CA LEU A 76 0.93 9.53 -4.11
C LEU A 76 1.71 10.76 -3.63
N TYR A 77 1.04 11.88 -3.29
CA TYR A 77 1.72 13.05 -2.68
C TYR A 77 2.49 12.69 -1.41
N HIS A 78 2.10 11.61 -0.70
CA HIS A 78 2.88 11.09 0.42
C HIS A 78 4.24 10.52 -0.02
N LEU A 79 4.27 9.83 -1.16
CA LEU A 79 5.45 9.21 -1.74
C LEU A 79 6.41 10.28 -2.28
N ASP A 80 5.87 11.30 -2.96
CA ASP A 80 6.63 12.40 -3.55
C ASP A 80 7.44 13.20 -2.52
N ARG A 81 6.98 13.22 -1.26
CA ARG A 81 7.68 13.89 -0.16
C ARG A 81 9.00 13.23 0.26
N GLY A 82 9.23 11.98 -0.13
CA GLY A 82 10.43 11.24 0.29
C GLY A 82 11.10 10.43 -0.81
N TYR A 83 10.46 10.27 -1.97
CA TYR A 83 11.00 9.56 -3.11
C TYR A 83 10.83 10.39 -4.38
N GLU A 84 11.94 10.65 -5.05
CA GLU A 84 11.97 11.36 -6.33
C GLU A 84 11.90 10.36 -7.49
N ARG A 85 10.95 10.58 -8.41
CA ARG A 85 10.80 9.85 -9.70
C ARG A 85 10.92 8.34 -9.52
N LEU A 86 10.13 7.80 -8.60
CA LEU A 86 10.26 6.42 -8.17
C LEU A 86 9.85 5.45 -9.28
N GLU A 87 8.80 5.79 -10.02
CA GLU A 87 8.33 5.08 -11.21
C GLU A 87 9.46 4.84 -12.21
N GLU A 88 10.30 5.85 -12.46
CA GLU A 88 11.42 5.71 -13.37
C GLU A 88 12.52 4.81 -12.81
N LYS A 89 12.82 4.93 -11.52
CA LYS A 89 13.82 4.08 -10.85
C LYS A 89 13.40 2.62 -10.89
N PHE A 90 12.11 2.34 -10.73
CA PHE A 90 11.58 0.99 -10.86
C PHE A 90 11.53 0.52 -12.32
N ALA A 91 11.14 1.37 -13.25
CA ALA A 91 11.19 1.05 -14.68
C ALA A 91 12.61 0.70 -15.14
N LEU A 92 13.64 1.39 -14.63
CA LEU A 92 15.06 1.06 -14.88
C LEU A 92 15.45 -0.34 -14.38
N LEU A 93 14.73 -0.88 -13.40
CA LEU A 93 14.91 -2.25 -12.90
C LEU A 93 14.02 -3.27 -13.64
N GLY A 94 13.25 -2.84 -14.64
CA GLY A 94 12.36 -3.68 -15.43
C GLY A 94 10.96 -3.86 -14.85
N ALA A 95 10.56 -3.03 -13.88
CA ALA A 95 9.19 -3.03 -13.39
C ALA A 95 8.23 -2.45 -14.43
N ASP A 96 7.07 -3.07 -14.58
CA ASP A 96 5.93 -2.51 -15.32
C ASP A 96 5.16 -1.57 -14.40
N VAL A 97 5.51 -0.29 -14.44
CA VAL A 97 4.93 0.75 -13.60
C VAL A 97 4.85 2.05 -14.38
N GLU A 98 3.73 2.73 -14.25
CA GLU A 98 3.52 4.04 -14.81
C GLU A 98 2.86 4.96 -13.79
N ARG A 99 3.09 6.27 -13.94
CA ARG A 99 2.38 7.28 -13.19
C ARG A 99 1.25 7.82 -14.06
N VAL A 100 0.02 7.57 -13.63
CA VAL A 100 -1.19 8.02 -14.32
C VAL A 100 -1.80 9.22 -13.58
N GLY A 101 -2.17 10.27 -14.33
CA GLY A 101 -2.93 11.41 -13.80
C GLY A 101 -2.15 12.40 -12.93
N GLY A 102 -1.11 13.02 -13.49
CA GLY A 102 -0.47 14.21 -12.90
C GLY A 102 -0.54 15.41 -13.85
N ASP A 103 -1.14 16.51 -13.36
CA ASP A 103 -0.63 17.86 -13.54
C ASP A 103 0.07 18.27 -12.22
#